data_AF-A0A7W8VH79-F1
#
_entry.id   AF-A0A7W8VH79-F1
#
_cell.length_a   1.000
_cell.length_b   1.000
_cell.length_c   1.000
_cell.angle_alpha   90.00
_cell.angle_beta   90.00
_cell.angle_gamma   90.00
#
_symmetry.space_group_name_H-M   'P 1'
#
loop_
_entity.id
_entity.type
_entity.pdbx_description
1 polymer ?
#
loop_
_entity_poly.entity_id
_entity_poly.type
_entity_poly.pdbx_seq_one_letter_code
_entity_poly.pdbx_strand_id
1 'polypeptide(L)'
;MCRNIRRLHNMAPPADEDEIRDAALQYVRKISGCTRPSAANREAFDEAVQAVAAATSRLVAELVSPAPPRSREAERARRSGLRRAGAAAAE
;
A
#
# COMPACT_ATOMS: atom_id res chain seq x y z
N MET A 1 12.31 1.22 -9.12
CA MET A 1 11.07 0.47 -8.84
C MET A 1 10.56 0.84 -7.46
N CYS A 2 9.31 1.30 -7.33
CA CYS A 2 8.66 1.77 -6.08
C CYS A 2 8.46 0.61 -5.12
N ARG A 3 9.55 0.10 -4.54
CA ARG A 3 9.62 -1.16 -3.78
C ARG A 3 8.73 -1.21 -2.52
N ASN A 4 7.94 -0.17 -2.23
CA ASN A 4 7.18 -0.08 -0.98
C ASN A 4 5.70 0.32 -1.10
N ILE A 5 5.14 0.53 -2.30
CA ILE A 5 3.67 0.70 -2.40
C ILE A 5 3.03 -0.69 -2.31
N ARG A 6 2.37 -0.97 -1.19
CA ARG A 6 1.68 -2.25 -0.89
C ARG A 6 0.30 -2.27 -1.51
N ARG A 7 -0.24 -3.46 -1.76
CA ARG A 7 -1.68 -3.60 -2.02
C ARG A 7 -2.41 -3.48 -0.68
N LEU A 8 -3.39 -2.56 -0.62
CA LEU A 8 -4.20 -2.30 0.58
C LEU A 8 -5.60 -2.94 0.51
N HIS A 9 -6.10 -3.19 -0.70
CA HIS A 9 -7.41 -3.80 -0.91
C HIS A 9 -7.46 -5.29 -0.51
N ASN A 10 -8.59 -5.71 0.08
CA ASN A 10 -8.90 -7.08 0.47
C ASN A 10 -7.87 -7.70 1.44
N MET A 11 -7.43 -6.92 2.43
CA MET A 11 -6.50 -7.34 3.48
C MET A 11 -7.25 -7.66 4.78
N ALA A 12 -6.76 -8.65 5.54
CA ALA A 12 -7.21 -8.95 6.90
C ALA A 12 -6.02 -8.87 7.88
N PRO A 13 -6.05 -7.95 8.87
CA PRO A 13 -7.04 -6.89 9.08
C PRO A 13 -7.04 -5.83 7.94
N PRO A 14 -8.15 -5.08 7.78
CA PRO A 14 -8.28 -4.03 6.76
C PRO A 14 -7.16 -3.00 6.87
N ALA A 15 -6.85 -2.32 5.77
CA ALA A 15 -5.79 -1.30 5.74
C ALA A 15 -6.12 -0.16 6.71
N ASP A 16 -5.11 0.26 7.48
CA ASP A 16 -5.25 1.40 8.39
C ASP A 16 -4.92 2.73 7.68
N GLU A 17 -5.26 3.85 8.32
CA GLU A 17 -5.04 5.18 7.76
C GLU A 17 -3.55 5.53 7.60
N ASP A 18 -2.68 5.01 8.48
CA ASP A 18 -1.23 5.22 8.38
C ASP A 18 -0.65 4.52 7.16
N GLU A 19 -1.10 3.29 6.86
CA GLU A 19 -0.70 2.58 5.65
C GLU A 19 -1.16 3.27 4.36
N ILE A 20 -2.36 3.84 4.38
CA ILE A 20 -2.89 4.62 3.26
C ILE A 20 -2.04 5.89 3.08
N ARG A 21 -1.74 6.60 4.17
CA ARG A 21 -0.90 7.80 4.14
C ARG A 21 0.53 7.49 3.69
N ASP A 22 1.11 6.38 4.13
CA ASP A 22 2.43 5.91 3.70
C ASP A 22 2.43 5.58 2.20
N ALA A 23 1.39 4.91 1.70
CA ALA A 23 1.25 4.64 0.27
C ALA A 23 1.15 5.94 -0.54
N ALA A 24 0.36 6.90 -0.07
CA ALA A 24 0.22 8.22 -0.68
C ALA A 24 1.57 8.99 -0.69
N LEU A 25 2.29 9.00 0.42
CA LEU A 25 3.62 9.61 0.52
C LEU A 25 4.60 9.02 -0.51
N GLN A 26 4.62 7.69 -0.63
CA GLN A 26 5.51 7.01 -1.57
C GLN A 26 5.11 7.25 -3.02
N TYR A 27 3.82 7.38 -3.31
CA TYR A 27 3.31 7.80 -4.62
C TYR A 27 3.79 9.23 -4.96
N VAL A 28 3.56 10.20 -4.07
CA VAL A 28 3.95 11.60 -4.31
C VAL A 28 5.47 11.73 -4.48
N ARG A 29 6.28 11.04 -3.67
CA ARG A 29 7.74 10.97 -3.84
C ARG A 29 8.15 10.41 -5.20
N LYS A 30 7.44 9.39 -5.68
CA LYS A 30 7.73 8.79 -6.98
C LYS A 30 7.43 9.74 -8.12
N ILE A 31 6.27 10.39 -8.08
CA ILE A 31 5.81 11.28 -9.17
C ILE A 31 6.62 12.58 -9.18
N SER A 32 6.89 13.16 -8.02
CA SER A 32 7.69 14.39 -7.91
C SER A 32 9.18 14.19 -8.20
N GLY A 33 9.68 12.94 -8.15
CA GLY A 33 11.12 12.64 -8.20
C GLY A 33 11.88 13.14 -6.97
N CYS A 34 11.18 13.60 -5.93
CA CYS A 34 11.75 14.22 -4.74
C CYS A 34 11.42 13.39 -3.49
N THR A 35 12.44 12.85 -2.83
CA THR A 35 12.25 12.09 -1.59
C THR A 35 12.04 13.01 -0.37
N ARG A 36 12.61 14.22 -0.43
CA ARG A 36 12.58 15.22 0.64
C ARG A 36 12.30 16.59 0.02
N PRO A 37 11.07 17.12 0.14
CA PRO A 37 10.74 18.42 -0.45
C PRO A 37 11.58 19.54 0.17
N SER A 38 11.88 20.57 -0.64
CA SER A 38 12.43 21.83 -0.14
C SER A 38 11.41 22.54 0.75
N ALA A 39 11.86 23.50 1.55
CA ALA A 39 10.96 24.30 2.39
C ALA A 39 9.86 24.99 1.56
N ALA A 40 10.20 25.51 0.38
CA ALA A 40 9.28 26.17 -0.53
C ALA A 40 8.20 25.23 -1.09
N ASN A 41 8.50 23.94 -1.26
CA ASN A 41 7.58 22.96 -1.85
C ASN A 41 6.83 22.15 -0.79
N ARG A 42 7.09 22.38 0.50
CA ARG A 42 6.58 21.52 1.58
C ARG A 42 5.06 21.51 1.64
N GLU A 43 4.43 22.68 1.54
CA GLU A 43 2.97 22.81 1.57
C GLU A 43 2.31 22.06 0.41
N ALA A 44 2.77 22.31 -0.83
CA ALA A 44 2.25 21.61 -2.01
C ALA A 44 2.47 20.09 -1.94
N PHE A 45 3.57 19.65 -1.33
CA PHE A 45 3.87 18.24 -1.14
C PHE A 45 2.93 17.60 -0.11
N ASP A 46 2.73 18.27 1.03
CA ASP A 46 1.86 17.79 2.10
C ASP A 46 0.39 17.73 1.63
N GLU A 47 -0.09 18.75 0.92
CA GLU A 47 -1.43 18.78 0.30
C GLU A 47 -1.63 17.63 -0.69
N ALA A 48 -0.65 17.38 -1.57
CA ALA A 48 -0.72 16.27 -2.52
C ALA A 48 -0.81 14.91 -1.81
N VAL A 49 -0.06 14.72 -0.72
CA VAL A 49 -0.13 13.49 0.08
C VAL A 49 -1.51 13.32 0.70
N GLN A 50 -2.09 14.37 1.27
CA GLN A 50 -3.43 14.31 1.88
C GLN A 50 -4.52 13.99 0.84
N ALA A 51 -4.49 14.65 -0.32
CA ALA A 51 -5.45 14.40 -1.39
C ALA A 51 -5.40 12.95 -1.89
N VAL A 52 -4.20 12.41 -2.08
CA VAL A 52 -4.01 11.01 -2.51
C VAL A 52 -4.43 10.03 -1.41
N ALA A 53 -4.15 10.32 -0.14
CA ALA A 53 -4.57 9.49 0.98
C ALA A 53 -6.11 9.43 1.07
N ALA A 54 -6.78 10.58 0.97
CA ALA A 54 -8.25 10.65 0.99
C ALA A 54 -8.89 9.89 -0.18
N ALA A 55 -8.36 10.07 -1.41
CA ALA A 55 -8.83 9.34 -2.58
C ALA A 55 -8.63 7.81 -2.43
N THR A 56 -7.47 7.41 -1.90
CA THR A 56 -7.14 5.99 -1.68
C THR A 56 -8.03 5.37 -0.61
N SER A 57 -8.31 6.08 0.48
CA SER A 57 -9.21 5.62 1.54
C SER A 57 -10.61 5.33 1.00
N ARG A 58 -11.18 6.26 0.23
CA ARG A 58 -12.48 6.07 -0.44
C ARG A 58 -12.46 4.87 -1.38
N LEU A 59 -11.43 4.77 -2.22
CA LEU A 59 -11.27 3.66 -3.16
C LEU A 59 -11.24 2.30 -2.43
N VAL A 60 -10.43 2.17 -1.38
CA VAL A 60 -10.30 0.89 -0.65
C VAL A 60 -11.58 0.54 0.09
N ALA A 61 -12.33 1.53 0.58
CA ALA A 61 -13.62 1.32 1.23
C ALA A 61 -14.73 0.85 0.26
N GLU A 62 -14.71 1.32 -0.99
CA GLU A 62 -15.74 1.02 -2.00
C GLU A 62 -15.45 -0.25 -2.81
N LEU A 63 -14.18 -0.67 -2.90
CA LEU A 63 -13.80 -1.86 -3.64
C LEU A 63 -14.34 -3.14 -2.98
N VAL A 64 -15.02 -3.96 -3.77
CA VAL A 64 -15.54 -5.27 -3.36
C VAL A 64 -14.70 -6.37 -4.01
N SER A 65 -14.42 -7.44 -3.24
CA SER A 65 -13.75 -8.63 -3.75
C SER A 65 -14.57 -9.89 -3.48
N PRO A 66 -14.79 -10.75 -4.49
CA PRO A 66 -15.34 -12.09 -4.26
C PRO A 66 -14.28 -13.07 -3.72
N ALA A 67 -12.99 -12.69 -3.76
CA ALA A 67 -11.90 -13.53 -3.29
C ALA A 67 -11.74 -13.43 -1.77
N PRO A 68 -11.34 -14.53 -1.09
CA PRO A 68 -11.11 -14.49 0.35
C PRO A 68 -10.04 -13.45 0.71
N PRO A 69 -10.18 -12.77 1.86
CA PRO A 69 -9.27 -11.73 2.27
C PRO A 69 -7.86 -12.27 2.49
N ARG A 70 -6.88 -11.47 2.09
CA ARG A 70 -5.45 -11.82 2.19
C ARG A 70 -4.95 -11.52 3.58
N SER A 71 -4.45 -12.54 4.26
CA SER A 71 -3.78 -12.35 5.55
C SER A 71 -2.47 -11.58 5.37
N ARG A 72 -2.26 -10.59 6.24
CA ARG A 72 -1.00 -9.82 6.26
C ARG A 72 0.23 -10.69 6.57
N GLU A 73 0.05 -11.74 7.35
CA GLU A 73 1.12 -12.69 7.69
C GLU A 73 1.56 -13.50 6.46
N ALA A 74 0.59 -13.95 5.65
CA ALA A 74 0.86 -14.65 4.40
C ALA A 74 1.62 -13.77 3.38
N GLU A 75 1.35 -12.45 3.36
CA GLU A 75 2.08 -11.52 2.50
C GLU A 75 3.50 -11.21 3.01
N ARG A 76 3.68 -11.14 4.34
CA ARG A 76 5.03 -11.03 4.94
C ARG A 76 5.88 -12.27 4.60
N ALA A 77 5.31 -13.47 4.70
CA ALA A 77 5.98 -14.73 4.33
C ALA A 77 6.30 -14.84 2.83
N ARG A 78 5.42 -14.36 1.95
CA ARG A 78 5.70 -14.29 0.50
C ARG A 78 6.91 -13.41 0.18
N ARG A 79 7.07 -12.30 0.91
CA ARG A 79 8.14 -11.32 0.67
C ARG A 79 9.50 -11.72 1.22
N SER A 80 9.54 -12.49 2.31
CA SER A 80 10.78 -12.98 2.91
C SER A 80 11.40 -14.15 2.13
N GLY A 81 10.79 -14.59 1.02
CA GLY A 81 11.30 -15.69 0.20
C GLY A 81 10.94 -17.09 0.72
N LEU A 82 10.09 -17.19 1.76
CA LEU A 82 9.64 -18.44 2.38
C LEU A 82 8.64 -19.25 1.52
N ARG A 83 8.55 -19.00 0.20
CA ARG A 83 7.88 -19.90 -0.75
C ARG A 83 8.88 -20.79 -1.48
N ARG A 84 9.48 -21.72 -0.73
CA ARG A 84 9.97 -23.00 -1.27
C ARG A 84 9.68 -24.10 -0.26
N ALA A 85 8.42 -24.58 -0.24
CA ALA A 85 7.99 -25.93 0.13
C ALA A 85 6.48 -25.91 0.42
N GLY A 86 5.72 -26.85 -0.17
CA GLY A 86 4.37 -27.17 0.29
C GLY A 86 3.22 -26.68 -0.59
N ALA A 87 3.11 -27.21 -1.82
CA ALA A 87 1.83 -27.48 -2.47
C ALA A 87 2.02 -28.67 -3.43
N ALA A 88 2.50 -29.77 -2.86
CA ALA A 88 2.16 -31.12 -3.31
C ALA A 88 1.24 -31.68 -2.20
N ALA A 89 0.17 -32.35 -2.61
CA ALA A 89 -0.93 -32.95 -1.85
C ALA A 89 -2.26 -32.15 -1.83
N ALA A 90 -3.33 -32.89 -2.17
CA ALA A 90 -4.71 -32.55 -2.51
C ALA A 90 -4.87 -32.11 -3.98
N GLU A 91 -5.33 -32.94 -4.91
CA GLU A 91 -5.99 -34.26 -4.89
C GLU A 91 -5.68 -34.97 -6.22
#